data_AF-A0A1A7PW57-F1
#
_entry.id   AF-A0A1A7PW57-F1
#
_cell.length_a   1.000
_cell.length_b   1.000
_cell.length_c   1.000
_cell.angle_alpha   90.00
_cell.angle_beta   90.00
_cell.angle_gamma   90.00
#
_symmetry.space_group_name_H-M   'P 1'
#
loop_
_entity.id
_entity.type
_entity.pdbx_description
1 polymer ?
#
loop_
_entity_poly.entity_id
_entity_poly.type
_entity_poly.pdbx_seq_one_letter_code
_entity_poly.pdbx_strand_id
1 'polypeptide(L)'
;MSFISKTFGGLNKSYYLRHLFFGFILYTLMCGLLLQASKGAIDSKLITAVLMLTVLLLLYPYSRFVYESIVDFILGDHIFFVNPILLLMVKFMTMALCFGFSWIIAPIGLIYLYFYHSKQEKLIREDTRE
;
A
#
# COMPACT_ATOMS: atom_id res chain seq x y z
N MET A 1 -8.10 3.76 -24.34
CA MET A 1 -7.26 4.42 -23.31
C MET A 1 -6.64 3.33 -22.44
N SER A 2 -5.30 3.32 -22.34
CA SER A 2 -4.45 2.16 -21.95
C SER A 2 -4.83 1.45 -20.62
N PHE A 3 -4.66 0.11 -20.57
CA PHE A 3 -4.87 -0.74 -19.40
C PHE A 3 -4.08 -0.29 -18.14
N ILE A 4 -2.94 0.39 -18.34
CA ILE A 4 -2.16 1.01 -17.26
C ILE A 4 -2.97 2.10 -16.56
N SER A 5 -3.76 2.89 -17.29
CA SER A 5 -4.61 3.94 -16.72
C SER A 5 -5.75 3.37 -15.89
N LYS A 6 -6.27 2.17 -16.23
CA LYS A 6 -7.31 1.50 -15.45
C LYS A 6 -6.79 0.78 -14.21
N THR A 7 -5.52 0.36 -14.23
CA THR A 7 -4.91 -0.37 -13.10
C THR A 7 -4.20 0.58 -12.12
N PHE A 8 -3.66 1.71 -12.60
CA PHE A 8 -2.94 2.69 -11.78
C PHE A 8 -3.67 4.04 -11.63
N GLY A 9 -4.78 4.28 -12.34
CA GLY A 9 -5.43 5.60 -12.40
C GLY A 9 -6.56 5.84 -11.38
N GLY A 10 -6.87 4.88 -10.51
CA GLY A 10 -7.85 5.05 -9.44
C GLY A 10 -7.31 5.67 -8.14
N LEU A 11 -5.98 5.72 -7.97
CA LEU A 11 -5.33 6.40 -6.84
C LEU A 11 -4.77 7.75 -7.29
N ASN A 12 -4.92 8.77 -6.44
CA ASN A 12 -4.21 10.03 -6.59
C ASN A 12 -2.68 9.75 -6.62
N LYS A 13 -2.03 9.94 -7.77
CA LYS A 13 -0.61 9.61 -7.98
C LYS A 13 0.32 10.25 -6.93
N SER A 14 -0.03 11.45 -6.47
CA SER A 14 0.73 12.16 -5.43
C SER A 14 0.68 11.41 -4.09
N TYR A 15 -0.44 10.75 -3.80
CA TYR A 15 -0.65 9.96 -2.59
C TYR A 15 0.16 8.66 -2.61
N TYR A 16 0.12 7.96 -3.74
CA TYR A 16 0.89 6.73 -3.96
C TYR A 16 2.39 6.96 -3.80
N LEU A 17 2.92 8.02 -4.42
CA LEU A 17 4.36 8.34 -4.36
C LEU A 17 4.82 8.74 -2.95
N ARG A 18 3.98 9.43 -2.16
CA ARG A 18 4.29 9.73 -0.75
C ARG A 18 4.47 8.46 0.06
N HIS A 19 3.53 7.52 -0.06
CA HIS A 19 3.62 6.24 0.67
C HIS A 19 4.75 5.35 0.18
N LEU A 20 5.06 5.38 -1.11
CA LEU A 20 6.23 4.71 -1.66
C LEU A 20 7.53 5.27 -1.06
N PHE A 21 7.64 6.60 -0.92
CA PHE A 21 8.81 7.24 -0.33
C PHE A 21 9.01 6.84 1.13
N PHE A 22 7.94 6.81 1.92
CA PHE A 22 8.02 6.32 3.30
C PHE A 22 8.28 4.82 3.40
N GLY A 23 7.69 4.01 2.50
CA GLY A 23 7.99 2.59 2.39
C GLY A 23 9.46 2.33 2.06
N PHE A 24 10.08 3.20 1.25
CA PHE A 24 11.49 3.12 0.91
C PHE A 24 12.40 3.31 2.13
N ILE A 25 12.05 4.21 3.06
CA ILE A 25 12.78 4.40 4.32
C ILE A 25 12.77 3.10 5.15
N LEU A 26 11.61 2.46 5.29
CA LEU A 26 11.47 1.17 5.96
C LEU A 26 12.26 0.06 5.24
N TYR A 27 12.25 0.05 3.91
CA TYR A 27 13.01 -0.88 3.09
C TYR A 27 14.53 -0.75 3.31
N THR A 28 15.07 0.47 3.29
CA THR A 28 16.49 0.71 3.56
C THR A 28 16.88 0.27 4.97
N LEU A 29 16.04 0.56 5.97
CA LEU A 29 16.26 0.14 7.34
C LEU A 29 16.27 -1.40 7.49
N MET A 30 15.30 -2.09 6.88
CA MET A 30 15.24 -3.57 6.86
C MET A 30 16.44 -4.20 6.14
N CYS A 31 16.88 -3.61 5.02
CA CYS A 31 18.06 -4.07 4.29
C CYS A 31 19.34 -3.92 5.13
N GLY A 32 19.50 -2.80 5.84
CA GLY A 32 20.61 -2.58 6.77
C GLY A 32 20.66 -3.60 7.91
N LEU A 33 19.49 -3.92 8.50
CA LEU A 33 19.39 -4.95 9.55
C LEU A 33 19.74 -6.35 9.03
N LEU A 34 19.30 -6.71 7.82
CA LEU A 34 19.64 -7.98 7.18
C LEU A 34 21.14 -8.12 6.91
N LEU A 35 21.81 -7.06 6.43
CA LEU A 35 23.26 -7.05 6.21
C LEU A 35 24.03 -7.23 7.53
N GLN A 36 23.57 -6.59 8.61
CA GLN A 36 24.16 -6.75 9.93
C GLN A 36 23.94 -8.16 10.50
N ALA A 37 22.73 -8.72 10.32
CA ALA A 37 22.42 -10.10 10.74
C ALA A 37 23.25 -11.16 9.99
N SER A 38 23.56 -10.92 8.71
CA SER A 38 24.41 -11.79 7.89
C SER A 38 25.92 -11.57 8.10
N LYS A 39 26.33 -10.73 9.06
CA LYS A 39 27.73 -10.35 9.31
C LYS A 39 28.47 -9.86 8.05
N GLY A 40 27.77 -9.22 7.12
CA GLY A 40 28.34 -8.75 5.86
C GLY A 40 28.64 -9.82 4.81
N ALA A 41 28.32 -11.10 5.06
CA ALA A 41 28.43 -12.14 4.03
C ALA A 41 27.25 -12.04 3.07
N ILE A 42 27.55 -11.84 1.77
CA ILE A 42 26.54 -11.85 0.70
C ILE A 42 26.27 -13.31 0.33
N ASP A 43 25.27 -13.87 0.99
CA ASP A 43 24.83 -15.25 0.76
C ASP A 43 23.61 -15.30 -0.18
N SER A 44 23.34 -16.46 -0.77
CA SER A 44 22.16 -16.66 -1.64
C SER A 44 20.85 -16.30 -0.93
N LYS A 45 20.78 -16.54 0.39
CA LYS A 45 19.66 -16.19 1.27
C LYS A 45 19.41 -14.68 1.38
N LEU A 46 20.46 -13.86 1.40
CA LEU A 46 20.31 -12.40 1.43
C LEU A 46 19.71 -11.89 0.12
N ILE A 47 20.17 -12.42 -1.01
CA ILE A 47 19.65 -12.03 -2.33
C ILE A 47 18.15 -12.34 -2.41
N THR A 48 17.73 -13.53 -1.97
CA THR A 48 16.31 -13.90 -1.92
C THR A 48 15.51 -12.98 -0.97
N ALA A 49 16.05 -12.65 0.21
CA ALA A 49 15.37 -11.77 1.16
C ALA A 49 15.20 -10.34 0.63
N VAL A 50 16.22 -9.79 -0.03
CA VAL A 50 16.16 -8.46 -0.66
C VAL A 50 15.14 -8.45 -1.80
N LEU A 51 15.09 -9.50 -2.63
CA LEU A 51 14.08 -9.64 -3.68
C LEU A 51 12.66 -9.73 -3.11
N MET A 52 12.44 -10.43 -1.99
CA MET A 52 11.14 -10.41 -1.34
C MET A 52 10.78 -9.02 -0.80
N LEU A 53 11.74 -8.31 -0.20
CA LEU A 53 11.52 -6.96 0.30
C LEU A 53 11.21 -5.94 -0.81
N THR A 54 11.80 -6.06 -2.00
CA THR A 54 11.47 -5.18 -3.13
C THR A 54 10.05 -5.42 -3.63
N VAL A 55 9.59 -6.68 -3.67
CA VAL A 55 8.18 -6.99 -3.95
C VAL A 55 7.27 -6.41 -2.87
N LEU A 56 7.63 -6.55 -1.60
CA LEU A 56 6.89 -5.98 -0.48
C LEU A 56 6.78 -4.45 -0.54
N LEU A 57 7.86 -3.78 -0.96
CA LEU A 57 7.91 -2.34 -1.19
C LEU A 57 6.96 -1.89 -2.29
N LEU A 58 6.87 -2.63 -3.40
CA LEU A 58 5.94 -2.35 -4.49
C LEU A 58 4.48 -2.60 -4.10
N LEU A 59 4.22 -3.60 -3.23
CA LEU A 59 2.90 -3.93 -2.71
C LEU A 59 2.44 -3.01 -1.57
N TYR A 60 3.37 -2.40 -0.84
CA TYR A 60 3.11 -1.52 0.29
C TYR A 60 2.04 -0.43 0.04
N PRO A 61 2.12 0.38 -1.04
CA PRO A 61 1.12 1.41 -1.29
C PRO A 61 -0.28 0.84 -1.57
N TYR A 62 -0.38 -0.39 -2.08
CA TYR A 62 -1.67 -1.06 -2.29
C TYR A 62 -2.28 -1.53 -0.97
N SER A 63 -1.49 -2.14 -0.08
CA SER A 63 -1.93 -2.53 1.25
C SER A 63 -2.45 -1.33 2.05
N ARG A 64 -1.75 -0.19 1.96
CA ARG A 64 -2.15 1.04 2.64
C ARG A 64 -3.46 1.62 2.11
N PHE A 65 -3.68 1.58 0.80
CA PHE A 65 -4.92 2.02 0.19
C PHE A 65 -6.14 1.23 0.68
N VAL A 66 -6.01 -0.09 0.79
CA VAL A 66 -7.08 -0.94 1.32
C VAL A 66 -7.36 -0.61 2.78
N TYR A 67 -6.31 -0.50 3.60
CA TYR A 67 -6.46 -0.13 5.00
C TYR A 67 -7.22 1.18 5.15
N GLU A 68 -6.85 2.20 4.39
CA GLU A 68 -7.53 3.50 4.45
C GLU A 68 -8.95 3.45 3.93
N SER A 69 -9.24 2.65 2.89
CA SER A 69 -10.62 2.43 2.43
C SER A 69 -11.47 1.78 3.53
N ILE A 70 -10.92 0.84 4.30
CA ILE A 70 -11.61 0.20 5.42
C ILE A 70 -11.81 1.18 6.58
N VAL A 71 -10.77 1.94 6.91
CA VAL A 71 -10.81 2.93 7.99
C VAL A 71 -11.79 4.06 7.68
N ASP A 72 -11.80 4.55 6.45
CA ASP A 72 -12.76 5.54 5.95
C ASP A 72 -14.19 4.98 5.97
N PHE A 73 -14.37 3.70 5.58
CA PHE A 73 -15.67 3.03 5.67
C PHE A 73 -16.18 2.87 7.11
N ILE A 74 -15.29 2.57 8.07
CA ILE A 74 -15.66 2.39 9.49
C ILE A 74 -15.90 3.73 10.19
N LEU A 75 -15.03 4.72 9.96
CA LEU A 75 -15.10 6.02 10.61
C LEU A 75 -16.11 6.97 9.95
N GLY A 76 -16.37 6.81 8.64
CA GLY A 76 -17.23 7.69 7.87
C GLY A 76 -16.78 9.15 7.90
N ASP A 77 -17.73 10.08 7.76
CA ASP A 77 -17.51 11.53 7.86
C ASP A 77 -17.48 12.04 9.32
N HIS A 78 -17.38 11.14 10.31
CA HIS A 78 -17.34 11.56 11.70
C HIS A 78 -15.94 12.03 12.08
N ILE A 79 -15.80 13.33 12.30
CA ILE A 79 -14.58 13.95 12.83
C ILE A 79 -14.38 13.58 14.31
N PHE A 80 -13.61 12.52 14.55
CA PHE A 80 -13.18 12.13 15.89
C PHE A 80 -12.10 13.09 16.41
N PHE A 81 -12.42 13.86 17.45
CA PHE A 81 -11.43 14.64 18.21
C PHE A 81 -10.64 13.72 19.15
N VAL A 82 -9.61 13.07 18.60
CA VAL A 82 -8.66 12.24 19.35
C VAL A 82 -7.35 13.00 19.52
N ASN A 83 -6.61 12.74 20.60
CA ASN A 83 -5.30 13.36 20.84
C ASN A 83 -4.38 13.15 19.62
N PRO A 84 -3.81 14.22 19.01
CA PRO A 84 -2.97 14.11 17.82
C PRO A 84 -1.76 13.18 18.00
N ILE A 85 -1.24 13.05 19.22
CA ILE A 85 -0.15 12.12 19.55
C ILE A 85 -0.59 10.66 19.42
N LEU A 86 -1.80 10.32 19.88
CA LEU A 86 -2.35 8.98 19.74
C LEU A 86 -2.61 8.65 18.27
N LEU A 87 -3.16 9.59 17.51
CA LEU A 87 -3.44 9.42 16.09
C LEU A 87 -2.14 9.20 15.30
N LEU A 88 -1.08 9.94 15.63
CA LEU A 88 0.24 9.75 15.03
C LEU A 88 0.83 8.37 15.36
N MET A 89 0.73 7.92 16.62
CA MET A 89 1.20 6.59 17.04
C MET A 89 0.48 5.46 16.30
N VAL A 90 -0.85 5.52 16.21
CA VAL A 90 -1.65 4.55 15.46
C VAL A 90 -1.26 4.56 13.98
N LYS A 91 -0.99 5.73 13.42
CA LYS A 91 -0.54 5.87 12.04
C LYS A 91 0.80 5.19 11.80
N PHE A 92 1.76 5.33 12.71
CA PHE A 92 3.04 4.61 12.65
C PHE A 92 2.90 3.10 12.87
N MET A 93 2.08 2.67 13.83
CA MET A 93 1.84 1.24 14.08
C MET A 93 1.18 0.56 12.88
N THR A 94 0.19 1.23 12.26
CA THR A 94 -0.49 0.72 11.06
C THR A 94 0.42 0.74 9.84
N MET A 95 1.36 1.70 9.75
CA MET A 95 2.43 1.72 8.74
C MET A 95 3.28 0.44 8.79
N ALA A 96 3.71 0.05 9.99
CA ALA A 96 4.51 -1.15 10.21
C ALA A 96 3.71 -2.43 9.96
N LEU A 97 2.45 -2.48 10.44
CA LEU A 97 1.56 -3.62 10.21
C LEU A 97 1.26 -3.82 8.71
N CYS A 98 0.95 -2.75 7.96
CA CYS A 98 0.71 -2.84 6.53
C CYS A 98 1.93 -3.34 5.75
N PHE A 99 3.14 -3.03 6.22
CA PHE A 99 4.38 -3.52 5.60
C PHE A 99 4.56 -5.03 5.84
N GLY A 100 4.34 -5.51 7.07
CA GLY A 100 4.44 -6.94 7.40
C GLY A 100 3.34 -7.81 6.78
N PHE A 101 2.10 -7.31 6.74
CA PHE A 101 0.96 -8.01 6.16
C PHE A 101 0.74 -7.73 4.66
N SER A 102 1.67 -7.00 4.02
CA SER A 102 1.56 -6.60 2.62
C SER A 102 1.31 -7.79 1.67
N TRP A 103 1.95 -8.93 1.92
CA TRP A 103 1.76 -10.15 1.13
C TRP A 103 0.31 -10.67 1.11
N ILE A 104 -0.46 -10.46 2.18
CA ILE A 104 -1.86 -10.93 2.31
C ILE A 104 -2.84 -9.83 1.90
N ILE A 105 -2.57 -8.59 2.27
CA ILE A 105 -3.50 -7.47 2.05
C ILE A 105 -3.41 -6.97 0.60
N ALA A 106 -2.25 -7.02 -0.04
CA ALA A 106 -2.09 -6.55 -1.40
C ALA A 106 -2.85 -7.36 -2.48
N PRO A 107 -2.95 -8.71 -2.45
CA PRO A 107 -3.81 -9.42 -3.41
C PRO A 107 -5.28 -9.02 -3.25
N ILE A 108 -5.73 -8.78 -2.02
CA ILE A 108 -7.09 -8.26 -1.74
C ILE A 108 -7.25 -6.86 -2.33
N GLY A 109 -6.24 -5.98 -2.20
CA GLY A 109 -6.25 -4.64 -2.79
C GLY A 109 -6.25 -4.63 -4.30
N LEU A 110 -5.50 -5.52 -4.94
CA LEU A 110 -5.51 -5.69 -6.41
C LEU A 110 -6.88 -6.16 -6.90
N ILE A 111 -7.49 -7.13 -6.23
CA ILE A 111 -8.83 -7.62 -6.56
C ILE A 111 -9.89 -6.51 -6.37
N TYR A 112 -9.81 -5.77 -5.26
CA TYR A 112 -10.73 -4.67 -4.96
C TYR A 112 -10.63 -3.56 -6.01
N LEU A 113 -9.42 -3.16 -6.39
CA LEU A 113 -9.18 -2.14 -7.40
C LEU A 113 -9.70 -2.58 -8.78
N TYR A 114 -9.51 -3.85 -9.14
CA TYR A 114 -10.02 -4.44 -10.38
C TYR A 114 -11.55 -4.40 -10.46
N PHE A 115 -12.23 -4.76 -9.36
CA PHE A 115 -13.69 -4.76 -9.31
C PHE A 115 -14.28 -3.34 -9.29
N TYR A 116 -13.65 -2.41 -8.58
CA TYR A 116 -14.08 -1.01 -8.51
C TYR A 116 -14.04 -0.32 -9.89
N HIS A 117 -12.98 -0.56 -10.68
CA HIS A 117 -12.88 -0.04 -12.05
C HIS A 117 -13.87 -0.71 -13.02
N SER A 118 -14.11 -2.01 -12.86
CA SER A 118 -15.13 -2.73 -13.66
C SER A 118 -16.54 -2.16 -13.43
N LYS A 119 -16.82 -1.68 -12.22
CA LYS A 119 -18.11 -1.05 -11.87
C LYS A 119 -18.23 0.40 -12.37
N GLN A 120 -17.18 1.22 -12.20
CA GLN A 120 -17.18 2.59 -12.69
C GLN A 120 -17.29 2.70 -14.22
N GLU A 121 -16.66 1.78 -14.96
CA GLU A 121 -16.78 1.76 -16.42
C GLU A 121 -18.19 1.39 -16.91
N LYS A 122 -18.94 0.58 -16.15
CA LYS A 122 -20.35 0.29 -16.48
C LYS A 122 -21.24 1.51 -16.27
N LEU A 123 -21.07 2.21 -15.16
CA LEU A 123 -21.86 3.42 -14.85
C LEU A 123 -21.61 4.55 -15.86
N ILE A 124 -20.36 4.78 -16.29
CA ILE A 124 -20.04 5.79 -17.30
C ILE A 124 -20.63 5.42 -18.68
N ARG A 125 -20.70 4.12 -19.02
CA ARG A 125 -21.30 3.66 -20.29
C ARG A 125 -22.83 3.70 -20.30
N GLU A 126 -23.47 3.65 -19.13
CA GLU A 126 -24.92 3.84 -19.01
C GLU A 126 -25.27 5.33 -19.15
N ASP A 127 -24.51 6.23 -18.52
CA ASP A 127 -24.67 7.69 -18.64
C ASP A 127 -24.40 8.25 -20.06
N THR A 128 -23.55 7.58 -20.86
CA THR A 128 -23.32 7.98 -22.27
C THR A 128 -24.39 7.44 -23.24
N ARG A 129 -25.33 6.61 -22.77
CA ARG A 129 -26.42 6.03 -23.58
C ARG A 129 -27.79 6.66 -23.34
N GLU A 130 -27.91 7.55 -22.35
CA GLU A 130 -29.06 8.45 -22.15
C GLU A 130 -28.83 9.79 -22.87
#